data_AF-A0A7W0NVU9-F1
#
_entry.id   AF-A0A7W0NVU9-F1
#
_cell.length_a   1.000
_cell.length_b   1.000
_cell.length_c   1.000
_cell.angle_alpha   90.00
_cell.angle_beta   90.00
_cell.angle_gamma   90.00
#
_symmetry.space_group_name_H-M   'P 1'
#
loop_
_entity.id
_entity.type
_entity.pdbx_description
1 polymer ?
#
loop_
_entity_poly.entity_id
_entity_poly.type
_entity_poly.pdbx_seq_one_letter_code
_entity_poly.pdbx_strand_id
1 'polypeptide(L)'
;MKYSHFEELPVWKAAIEFALRLFEFTNRADFRGFGDTKNQLERATVSISNNIAEGFERGATTELIYLYIAKGSAGECRSMLRLCAYSPRFSDFKFEISNLIERGKCISKQLNGWIESLKNSKIKGSKFLTNRDRERIAQNKEFAEFDAQMSEFRRQHL
;
A
#
# COMPACT_ATOMS: atom_id res chain seq x y z
N MET A 1 -4.84 -15.39 4.61
CA MET A 1 -4.68 -13.92 4.57
C MET A 1 -5.99 -13.30 5.00
N LYS A 2 -5.97 -12.11 5.61
CA LYS A 2 -7.19 -11.39 6.01
C LYS A 2 -8.07 -10.96 4.82
N TYR A 3 -7.47 -10.82 3.65
CA TYR A 3 -8.11 -10.39 2.41
C TYR A 3 -7.92 -11.48 1.35
N SER A 4 -8.96 -11.72 0.56
CA SER A 4 -8.98 -12.68 -0.54
C SER A 4 -8.80 -11.99 -1.90
N HIS A 5 -9.15 -10.71 -1.98
CA HIS A 5 -9.07 -9.90 -3.19
C HIS A 5 -8.35 -8.58 -2.89
N PHE A 6 -7.60 -8.05 -3.87
CA PHE A 6 -6.87 -6.79 -3.65
C PHE A 6 -7.81 -5.61 -3.44
N GLU A 7 -9.03 -5.69 -3.99
CA GLU A 7 -10.08 -4.69 -3.86
C GLU A 7 -10.54 -4.51 -2.41
N GLU A 8 -10.28 -5.49 -1.55
CA GLU A 8 -10.57 -5.42 -0.12
C GLU A 8 -9.50 -4.65 0.66
N LEU A 9 -8.31 -4.48 0.09
CA LEU A 9 -7.18 -3.81 0.76
C LEU A 9 -7.53 -2.34 1.02
N PRO A 10 -7.45 -1.88 2.28
CA PRO A 10 -7.69 -0.47 2.60
C PRO A 10 -6.81 0.50 1.79
N VAL A 11 -5.55 0.11 1.55
CA VAL A 11 -4.60 0.93 0.80
C VAL A 11 -4.93 1.00 -0.69
N TRP A 12 -5.51 -0.05 -1.27
CA TRP A 12 -5.97 -0.04 -2.65
C TRP A 12 -7.20 0.87 -2.80
N LYS A 13 -8.18 0.74 -1.91
CA LYS A 13 -9.37 1.63 -1.90
C LYS A 13 -8.96 3.10 -1.76
N ALA A 14 -8.01 3.39 -0.87
CA ALA A 14 -7.46 4.73 -0.70
C ALA A 14 -6.75 5.23 -1.97
N ALA A 15 -6.04 4.35 -2.68
CA ALA A 15 -5.39 4.69 -3.95
C ALA A 15 -6.41 5.02 -5.06
N ILE A 16 -7.51 4.26 -5.16
CA ILE A 16 -8.59 4.55 -6.11
C ILE A 16 -9.28 5.88 -5.78
N GLU A 17 -9.64 6.12 -4.52
CA GLU A 17 -10.24 7.41 -4.13
C GLU A 17 -9.28 8.58 -4.41
N PHE A 18 -7.99 8.39 -4.15
CA PHE A 18 -6.96 9.38 -4.47
C PHE A 18 -6.86 9.65 -5.98
N ALA A 19 -6.93 8.60 -6.81
CA ALA A 19 -6.94 8.73 -8.27
C ALA A 19 -8.12 9.55 -8.79
N LEU A 20 -9.33 9.25 -8.33
CA LEU A 20 -10.54 9.97 -8.77
C LEU A 20 -10.45 11.46 -8.45
N ARG A 21 -10.05 11.82 -7.22
CA ARG A 21 -9.88 13.22 -6.80
C ARG A 21 -8.77 13.92 -7.57
N LEU A 22 -7.68 13.22 -7.84
CA LEU A 22 -6.56 13.78 -8.58
C LEU A 22 -6.93 14.00 -10.05
N PHE A 23 -7.71 13.12 -10.67
CA PHE A 23 -8.26 13.30 -12.02
C PHE A 23 -9.21 14.50 -12.10
N GLU A 24 -10.08 14.68 -11.11
CA GLU A 24 -10.92 15.86 -11.01
C GLU A 24 -10.09 17.15 -10.91
N PHE A 25 -9.02 17.12 -10.09
CA PHE A 25 -8.10 18.23 -9.95
C PHE A 25 -7.32 18.53 -11.24
N THR A 26 -6.78 17.51 -11.92
CA THR A 26 -6.00 17.65 -13.15
C THR A 26 -6.83 17.99 -14.39
N ASN A 27 -8.16 17.83 -14.32
CA ASN A 27 -9.05 18.22 -15.41
C ASN A 27 -9.25 19.75 -15.53
N ARG A 28 -8.72 20.53 -14.59
CA ARG A 28 -8.86 21.99 -14.59
C ARG A 28 -8.08 22.67 -15.71
N ALA A 29 -8.59 23.84 -16.11
CA ALA A 29 -7.99 24.65 -17.17
C ALA A 29 -6.54 25.04 -16.87
N ASP A 30 -6.17 25.17 -15.59
CA ASP A 30 -4.85 25.54 -15.11
C ASP A 30 -3.76 24.55 -15.54
N PHE A 31 -4.11 23.27 -15.71
CA PHE A 31 -3.19 22.27 -16.22
C PHE A 31 -2.92 22.42 -17.74
N ARG A 32 -3.74 23.17 -18.48
CA ARG A 32 -3.51 23.41 -19.91
C ARG A 32 -2.27 24.28 -20.10
N GLY A 33 -1.32 23.78 -20.91
CA GLY A 33 -0.03 24.45 -21.11
C GLY A 33 0.86 24.50 -19.86
N PHE A 34 0.58 23.69 -18.83
CA PHE A 34 1.50 23.50 -17.70
C PHE A 34 2.40 22.28 -17.97
N GLY A 35 3.09 22.29 -19.12
CA GLY A 35 3.89 21.17 -19.60
C GLY A 35 3.10 19.86 -19.67
N ASP A 36 3.79 18.75 -19.36
CA ASP A 36 3.21 17.41 -19.30
C ASP A 36 2.76 17.01 -17.87
N THR A 37 2.62 17.99 -16.97
CA THR A 37 2.34 17.74 -15.55
C THR A 37 1.05 16.96 -15.34
N LYS A 38 -0.02 17.26 -16.10
CA LYS A 38 -1.28 16.51 -16.02
C LYS A 38 -1.04 15.00 -16.24
N ASN A 39 -0.47 14.64 -17.38
CA ASN A 39 -0.31 13.23 -17.76
C ASN A 39 0.62 12.49 -16.81
N GLN A 40 1.71 13.13 -16.38
CA GLN A 40 2.63 12.53 -15.40
C GLN A 40 1.95 12.29 -14.05
N LEU A 41 1.17 13.26 -13.57
CA LEU A 41 0.42 13.13 -12.30
C LEU A 41 -0.60 11.98 -12.39
N GLU A 42 -1.36 11.92 -13.48
CA GLU A 42 -2.38 10.89 -13.69
C GLU A 42 -1.76 9.49 -13.81
N ARG A 43 -0.67 9.35 -14.57
CA ARG A 43 0.07 8.08 -14.71
C ARG A 43 0.67 7.61 -13.40
N ALA A 44 1.34 8.50 -12.67
CA ALA A 44 1.89 8.17 -11.36
C ALA A 44 0.78 7.75 -10.40
N THR A 45 -0.39 8.38 -10.46
CA THR A 45 -1.50 8.06 -9.56
C THR A 45 -2.11 6.68 -9.85
N VAL A 46 -2.37 6.35 -11.11
CA VAL A 46 -2.85 5.01 -11.52
C VAL A 46 -1.83 3.91 -11.20
N SER A 47 -0.54 4.22 -11.33
CA SER A 47 0.54 3.28 -11.00
C SER A 47 0.43 2.75 -9.56
N ILE A 48 -0.05 3.56 -8.60
CA ILE A 48 -0.20 3.15 -7.20
C ILE A 48 -1.17 1.96 -7.08
N SER A 49 -2.39 2.09 -7.59
CA SER A 49 -3.41 1.03 -7.49
C SER A 49 -3.02 -0.20 -8.31
N ASN A 50 -2.44 0.00 -9.49
CA ASN A 50 -2.05 -1.11 -10.38
C ASN A 50 -0.93 -1.95 -9.77
N ASN A 51 0.09 -1.31 -9.18
CA ASN A 51 1.17 -2.05 -8.52
C ASN A 51 0.69 -2.72 -7.22
N ILE A 52 -0.29 -2.15 -6.50
CA ILE A 52 -0.91 -2.82 -5.35
C ILE A 52 -1.61 -4.11 -5.80
N ALA A 53 -2.44 -4.03 -6.85
CA ALA A 53 -3.15 -5.18 -7.40
C ALA A 53 -2.17 -6.25 -7.92
N GLU A 54 -1.18 -5.85 -8.71
CA GLU A 54 -0.18 -6.76 -9.28
C GLU A 54 0.66 -7.45 -8.19
N GLY A 55 1.11 -6.70 -7.18
CA GLY A 55 1.82 -7.27 -6.03
C GLY A 55 0.97 -8.26 -5.22
N PHE A 56 -0.33 -7.99 -5.08
CA PHE A 56 -1.25 -8.88 -4.39
C PHE A 56 -1.50 -10.19 -5.16
N GLU A 57 -1.84 -10.09 -6.45
CA GLU A 57 -2.14 -11.25 -7.32
C GLU A 57 -0.93 -12.18 -7.48
N ARG A 58 0.29 -11.66 -7.48
CA ARG A 58 1.52 -12.47 -7.61
C ARG A 58 1.87 -13.28 -6.36
N GLY A 59 1.34 -12.92 -5.19
CA GLY A 59 1.26 -13.80 -4.01
C GLY A 59 2.58 -14.24 -3.34
N ALA A 60 3.74 -13.67 -3.69
CA ALA A 60 5.03 -14.01 -3.10
C ALA A 60 5.66 -12.84 -2.32
N THR A 61 6.50 -13.14 -1.33
CA THR A 61 7.20 -12.08 -0.54
C THR A 61 8.28 -11.38 -1.36
N THR A 62 8.77 -12.03 -2.43
CA THR A 62 9.63 -11.41 -3.45
C THR A 62 8.94 -10.28 -4.20
N GLU A 63 7.61 -10.22 -4.15
CA GLU A 63 6.78 -9.22 -4.84
C GLU A 63 6.69 -7.90 -4.06
N LEU A 64 7.46 -7.74 -2.98
CA LEU A 64 7.67 -6.46 -2.28
C LEU A 64 8.07 -5.33 -3.24
N ILE A 65 8.72 -5.65 -4.37
CA ILE A 65 9.10 -4.69 -5.40
C ILE A 65 7.90 -3.86 -5.89
N TYR A 66 6.74 -4.48 -6.09
CA TYR A 66 5.52 -3.79 -6.51
C TYR A 66 5.02 -2.80 -5.46
N LEU A 67 5.11 -3.17 -4.18
CA LEU A 67 4.74 -2.25 -3.10
C LEU A 67 5.72 -1.07 -2.97
N TYR A 68 7.01 -1.29 -3.23
CA TYR A 68 7.99 -0.20 -3.32
C TYR A 68 7.71 0.71 -4.51
N ILE A 69 7.35 0.17 -5.67
CA ILE A 69 6.96 0.95 -6.84
C ILE A 69 5.71 1.78 -6.52
N ALA A 70 4.66 1.17 -5.96
CA ALA A 70 3.45 1.89 -5.53
C ALA A 70 3.78 3.03 -4.56
N LYS A 71 4.68 2.79 -3.59
CA LYS A 71 5.12 3.80 -2.62
C LYS A 71 5.94 4.91 -3.29
N GLY A 72 6.77 4.55 -4.27
CA GLY A 72 7.51 5.48 -5.11
C GLY A 72 6.58 6.39 -5.91
N SER A 73 5.59 5.83 -6.59
CA SER A 73 4.58 6.59 -7.33
C SER A 73 3.74 7.52 -6.43
N ALA A 74 3.41 7.09 -5.21
CA ALA A 74 2.79 7.99 -4.22
C ALA A 74 3.73 9.12 -3.75
N GLY A 75 5.05 8.90 -3.76
CA GLY A 75 6.07 9.92 -3.55
C GLY A 75 6.13 10.93 -4.70
N GLU A 76 6.11 10.43 -5.93
CA GLU A 76 6.12 11.23 -7.16
C GLU A 76 4.91 12.16 -7.23
N CYS A 77 3.70 11.63 -7.01
CA CYS A 77 2.47 12.44 -6.95
C CYS A 77 2.61 13.60 -5.96
N ARG A 78 3.14 13.35 -4.76
CA ARG A 78 3.34 14.40 -3.74
C ARG A 78 4.38 15.43 -4.15
N SER A 79 5.45 14.99 -4.81
CA SER A 79 6.49 15.89 -5.33
C SER A 79 5.91 16.85 -6.37
N MET A 80 5.15 16.32 -7.32
CA MET A 80 4.51 17.10 -8.37
C MET A 80 3.37 18.00 -7.86
N LEU A 81 2.59 17.53 -6.87
CA LEU A 81 1.59 18.37 -6.20
C LEU A 81 2.26 19.56 -5.48
N ARG A 82 3.44 19.36 -4.87
CA ARG A 82 4.21 20.48 -4.30
C ARG A 82 4.70 21.43 -5.37
N LEU A 83 5.15 20.94 -6.52
CA LEU A 83 5.47 21.80 -7.67
C LEU A 83 4.28 22.68 -8.05
N CYS A 84 3.07 22.10 -8.09
CA CYS A 84 1.84 22.87 -8.32
C CYS A 84 1.63 23.93 -7.22
N ALA A 85 1.82 23.59 -5.94
CA ALA A 85 1.65 24.51 -4.81
C ALA A 85 2.59 25.73 -4.84
N TYR A 86 3.81 25.56 -5.38
CA TYR A 86 4.77 26.65 -5.52
C TYR A 86 4.53 27.54 -6.74
N SER A 87 3.73 27.08 -7.70
CA SER A 87 3.41 27.85 -8.90
C SER A 87 2.27 28.84 -8.63
N PRO A 88 2.42 30.15 -8.95
CA PRO A 88 1.36 31.14 -8.80
C PRO A 88 0.06 30.76 -9.53
N ARG A 89 0.18 29.94 -10.59
CA ARG A 89 -0.92 29.40 -11.39
C ARG A 89 -1.94 28.61 -10.56
N PHE A 90 -1.53 28.00 -9.45
CA PHE A 90 -2.43 27.21 -8.59
C PHE A 90 -2.66 27.85 -7.22
N SER A 91 -2.49 29.18 -7.13
CA SER A 91 -2.60 29.92 -5.86
C SER A 91 -3.97 29.79 -5.18
N ASP A 92 -5.05 29.68 -5.95
CA ASP A 92 -6.41 29.47 -5.45
C ASP A 92 -6.69 28.04 -4.96
N PHE A 93 -5.78 27.10 -5.23
CA PHE A 93 -5.98 25.68 -4.94
C PHE A 93 -5.07 25.15 -3.82
N LYS A 94 -4.40 26.02 -3.06
CA LYS A 94 -3.45 25.64 -2.00
C LYS A 94 -4.03 24.63 -1.00
N PHE A 95 -5.27 24.85 -0.56
CA PHE A 95 -5.92 23.94 0.39
C PHE A 95 -6.17 22.55 -0.21
N GLU A 96 -6.68 22.51 -1.43
CA GLU A 96 -6.96 21.25 -2.15
C GLU A 96 -5.68 20.47 -2.45
N ILE A 97 -4.64 21.15 -2.91
CA ILE A 97 -3.31 20.55 -3.13
C ILE A 97 -2.76 19.98 -1.81
N SER A 98 -2.89 20.71 -0.71
CA SER A 98 -2.49 20.21 0.62
C SER A 98 -3.26 18.94 1.00
N ASN A 99 -4.58 18.90 0.76
CA ASN A 99 -5.40 17.72 1.02
C ASN A 99 -4.95 16.51 0.18
N LEU A 100 -4.66 16.70 -1.11
CA LEU A 100 -4.15 15.65 -1.98
C LEU A 100 -2.78 15.14 -1.52
N ILE A 101 -1.89 16.04 -1.07
CA ILE A 101 -0.59 15.66 -0.51
C ILE A 101 -0.75 14.79 0.75
N GLU A 102 -1.66 15.16 1.66
CA GLU A 102 -1.94 14.36 2.86
C GLU A 102 -2.50 12.98 2.53
N ARG A 103 -3.40 12.88 1.55
CA ARG A 103 -3.89 11.57 1.05
C ARG A 103 -2.76 10.69 0.52
N GLY A 104 -1.87 11.27 -0.30
CA GLY A 104 -0.68 10.57 -0.78
C GLY A 104 0.28 10.13 0.34
N LYS A 105 0.39 10.91 1.43
CA LYS A 105 1.16 10.54 2.63
C LYS A 105 0.51 9.36 3.36
N CYS A 106 -0.81 9.39 3.53
CA CYS A 106 -1.57 8.29 4.14
C CYS A 106 -1.38 6.99 3.37
N ILE A 107 -1.46 7.01 2.03
CA ILE A 107 -1.17 5.85 1.18
C ILE A 107 0.26 5.36 1.40
N SER A 108 1.25 6.27 1.38
CA SER A 108 2.65 5.92 1.62
C SER A 108 2.86 5.25 2.98
N LYS A 109 2.16 5.70 4.03
CA LYS A 109 2.21 5.12 5.38
C LYS A 109 1.60 3.72 5.41
N GLN A 110 0.44 3.52 4.77
CA GLN A 110 -0.20 2.20 4.68
C GLN A 110 0.67 1.20 3.91
N LEU A 111 1.24 1.61 2.77
CA LEU A 111 2.19 0.79 2.00
C LEU A 111 3.41 0.43 2.82
N ASN A 112 3.97 1.40 3.57
CA ASN A 112 5.11 1.13 4.44
C ASN A 112 4.77 0.10 5.54
N GLY A 113 3.61 0.24 6.18
CA GLY A 113 3.14 -0.73 7.18
C GLY A 113 3.00 -2.14 6.59
N TRP A 114 2.50 -2.25 5.36
CA TRP A 114 2.38 -3.53 4.68
C TRP A 114 3.74 -4.12 4.29
N ILE A 115 4.64 -3.30 3.74
CA ILE A 115 6.01 -3.70 3.41
C ILE A 115 6.73 -4.24 4.64
N GLU A 116 6.67 -3.52 5.77
CA GLU A 116 7.32 -3.95 7.01
C GLU A 116 6.66 -5.21 7.59
N SER A 117 5.34 -5.35 7.48
CA SER A 117 4.66 -6.59 7.88
C SER A 117 5.11 -7.80 7.04
N LEU A 118 5.35 -7.63 5.75
CA LEU A 118 5.79 -8.70 4.86
C LEU A 118 7.27 -9.04 5.06
N LYS A 119 8.14 -8.04 5.26
CA LYS A 119 9.58 -8.26 5.52
C LYS A 119 9.82 -9.07 6.80
N ASN A 120 8.98 -8.88 7.81
CA ASN A 120 9.08 -9.58 9.09
C ASN A 120 8.28 -10.89 9.11
N SER A 121 7.65 -11.28 7.99
CA SER A 121 6.89 -12.53 7.89
C SER A 121 7.81 -13.72 7.68
N LYS A 122 7.62 -14.79 8.46
CA LYS A 122 8.27 -16.11 8.23
C LYS A 122 7.73 -16.85 7.00
N ILE A 123 6.58 -16.41 6.49
CA ILE A 123 5.88 -17.02 5.37
C ILE A 123 6.39 -16.37 4.07
N LYS A 124 6.93 -17.18 3.15
CA LYS A 124 7.44 -16.74 1.84
C LYS A 124 6.37 -16.30 0.84
N GLY A 125 5.10 -16.40 1.20
CA GLY A 125 3.93 -15.91 0.44
C GLY A 125 2.94 -17.03 0.12
N SER A 126 1.72 -16.67 -0.27
CA SER A 126 0.67 -17.64 -0.68
C SER A 126 1.09 -18.50 -1.86
N LYS A 127 1.91 -17.96 -2.78
CA LYS A 127 2.50 -18.67 -3.93
C LYS A 127 3.36 -19.88 -3.52
N PHE A 128 3.99 -19.82 -2.34
CA PHE A 128 4.86 -20.88 -1.84
C PHE A 128 4.23 -21.69 -0.69
N LEU A 129 2.97 -21.41 -0.33
CA LEU A 129 2.24 -22.11 0.72
C LEU A 129 1.36 -23.20 0.12
N THR A 130 1.91 -24.41 0.03
CA THR A 130 1.12 -25.61 -0.30
C THR A 130 0.18 -25.98 0.85
N ASN A 131 -0.85 -26.80 0.60
CA ASN A 131 -1.73 -27.29 1.67
C ASN A 131 -0.93 -28.02 2.76
N ARG A 132 0.09 -28.80 2.38
CA ARG A 132 1.01 -29.45 3.34
C ARG A 132 1.80 -28.46 4.18
N ASP A 133 2.24 -27.33 3.61
CA ASP A 133 2.92 -26.29 4.39
C ASP A 133 1.97 -25.61 5.36
N ARG A 134 0.71 -25.40 4.97
CA ARG A 134 -0.33 -24.85 5.86
C ARG A 134 -0.62 -25.78 7.03
N GLU A 135 -0.78 -27.07 6.76
CA GLU A 135 -1.00 -28.11 7.78
C GLU A 135 0.19 -28.20 8.75
N ARG A 136 1.42 -28.21 8.22
CA ARG A 136 2.63 -28.24 9.06
C ARG A 136 2.77 -27.00 9.94
N ILE A 137 2.44 -25.82 9.41
CA ILE A 137 2.46 -24.57 10.19
C ILE A 137 1.39 -24.60 11.29
N ALA A 138 0.20 -25.11 10.99
CA ALA A 138 -0.89 -25.25 11.96
C ALA A 138 -0.50 -26.21 13.10
N GLN A 139 0.00 -27.41 12.74
CA GLN A 139 0.46 -28.40 13.72
C GLN A 139 1.58 -27.87 14.62
N ASN A 140 2.57 -27.18 14.05
CA ASN A 140 3.65 -26.59 14.84
C ASN A 140 3.15 -25.49 15.80
N LYS A 141 2.10 -24.75 15.42
CA LYS A 141 1.50 -23.71 16.28
C LYS A 141 0.70 -24.33 17.43
N GLU A 142 -0.11 -25.35 17.14
CA GLU A 142 -0.84 -26.11 18.17
C GLU A 142 0.12 -26.76 19.18
N PHE A 143 1.21 -27.35 18.70
CA PHE A 143 2.22 -27.95 19.56
C PHE A 143 2.89 -26.91 20.47
N ALA A 144 3.26 -25.74 19.93
CA ALA A 144 3.86 -24.66 20.72
C ALA A 144 2.89 -24.07 21.77
N GLU A 145 1.60 -23.96 21.43
CA GLU A 145 0.56 -23.52 22.37
C GLU A 145 0.36 -24.54 23.50
N PHE A 146 0.35 -25.83 23.17
CA PHE A 146 0.28 -26.91 24.15
C PHE A 146 1.49 -26.91 25.11
N ASP A 147 2.71 -26.80 24.58
CA ASP A 147 3.92 -26.73 25.40
C ASP A 147 3.92 -25.51 26.34
N ALA A 148 3.42 -24.37 25.87
CA ALA A 148 3.28 -23.17 26.69
C ALA A 148 2.29 -23.40 27.84
N GLN A 149 1.10 -23.97 27.56
CA GLN A 149 0.10 -24.32 28.58
C GLN A 149 0.65 -25.31 29.60
N MET A 150 1.36 -26.34 29.16
CA MET A 150 1.96 -27.34 30.05
C MET A 150 3.07 -26.75 30.92
N SER A 151 3.85 -25.80 30.39
CA SER A 151 4.88 -25.08 31.14
C SER A 151 4.30 -24.12 32.17
N GLU A 152 3.13 -23.55 31.89
CA GLU A 152 2.39 -22.68 32.80
C GLU A 152 1.72 -23.49 33.92
N PHE A 153 1.10 -24.63 33.57
CA PHE A 153 0.56 -25.59 34.54
C PHE A 153 1.63 -26.10 35.50
N ARG A 154 2.80 -26.51 35.00
CA ARG A 154 3.92 -26.93 35.85
C ARG A 154 4.40 -25.83 36.79
N ARG A 155 4.35 -24.55 36.38
CA ARG A 155 4.72 -23.41 37.23
C ARG A 155 3.70 -23.08 38.30
N GLN A 156 2.44 -23.47 38.13
CA GLN A 156 1.38 -23.20 39.10
C GLN A 156 1.22 -24.32 40.13
N HIS A 157 1.74 -25.52 39.86
CA HIS A 157 1.51 -26.72 40.67
C HIS A 157 2.81 -27.39 41.16
N LEU A 158 3.94 -26.68 41.05
CA LEU A 158 5.22 -26.93 41.72
C LEU A 158 5.58 -25.67 42.51
#